data_AF-A0A3G8WT82-F1
#
_entry.id   AF-A0A3G8WT82-F1
#
_cell.length_a   1.000
_cell.length_b   1.000
_cell.length_c   1.000
_cell.angle_alpha   90.00
_cell.angle_beta   90.00
_cell.angle_gamma   90.00
#
_symmetry.space_group_name_H-M   'P 1'
#
loop_
_entity.id
_entity.type
_entity.pdbx_description
1 polymer ?
#
loop_
_entity_poly.entity_id
_entity_poly.type
_entity_poly.pdbx_seq_one_letter_code
_entity_poly.pdbx_strand_id
1 'polypeptide(L)' 'MTNPTSLKQAVIWTEKALQQGETPDGNYILARLHLKSGNKEAAKKYATQAVKLAKEKGMDASVPEKLLLETK' A
#
# COMPACT_ATOMS: atom_id res chain seq x y z
N MET A 1 -10.82 -12.74 16.15
CA MET A 1 -11.06 -13.43 14.86
C MET A 1 -10.76 -12.46 13.73
N THR A 2 -9.62 -12.61 13.06
CA THR A 2 -9.23 -11.74 11.94
C THR A 2 -10.03 -12.17 10.73
N ASN A 3 -11.14 -11.50 10.44
CA ASN A 3 -12.04 -11.92 9.36
C ASN A 3 -11.37 -11.64 8.00
N PRO A 4 -10.98 -12.66 7.21
CA PRO A 4 -10.28 -12.47 5.94
C PRO A 4 -11.10 -11.65 4.93
N THR A 5 -12.42 -11.62 5.10
CA THR A 5 -13.35 -10.79 4.33
C THR A 5 -13.07 -9.30 4.46
N SER A 6 -12.71 -8.82 5.66
CA SER A 6 -12.49 -7.38 5.90
C SER A 6 -11.21 -6.88 5.23
N LEU A 7 -10.15 -7.70 5.19
CA LEU A 7 -8.91 -7.39 4.47
C LEU A 7 -9.15 -7.32 2.97
N LYS A 8 -9.89 -8.30 2.41
CA LYS A 8 -10.24 -8.29 0.98
C LYS A 8 -11.09 -7.07 0.61
N GLN A 9 -12.06 -6.72 1.45
CA GLN A 9 -12.86 -5.50 1.23
C GLN A 9 -11.98 -4.25 1.28
N ALA A 10 -11.08 -4.13 2.25
CA ALA A 10 -10.17 -2.99 2.34
C ALA A 10 -9.29 -2.83 1.09
N VAL A 11 -8.83 -3.95 0.51
CA VAL A 11 -8.10 -3.93 -0.78
C VAL A 11 -8.99 -3.34 -1.87
N ILE A 12 -10.21 -3.86 -2.05
CA ILE A 12 -11.16 -3.40 -3.09
C ILE A 12 -11.48 -1.91 -2.94
N TRP A 13 -11.76 -1.45 -1.71
CA TRP A 13 -12.05 -0.04 -1.44
C TRP A 13 -10.84 0.85 -1.76
N THR A 14 -9.63 0.38 -1.46
CA THR A 14 -8.41 1.13 -1.74
C THR A 14 -8.12 1.18 -3.23
N GLU A 15 -8.30 0.07 -3.97
CA GLU A 15 -8.20 0.04 -5.43
C GLU A 15 -9.21 1.00 -6.07
N LYS A 16 -10.46 1.01 -5.58
CA LYS A 16 -11.50 1.93 -6.06
C LYS A 16 -11.17 3.40 -5.78
N ALA A 17 -10.47 3.68 -4.68
CA ALA A 17 -9.96 5.02 -4.39
C ALA A 17 -8.82 5.41 -5.36
N LEU A 18 -7.91 4.49 -5.64
CA LEU A 18 -6.82 4.71 -6.61
C LEU A 18 -7.33 4.89 -8.04
N GLN A 19 -8.44 4.23 -8.42
CA GLN A 19 -9.10 4.45 -9.71
C GLN A 19 -9.61 5.88 -9.90
N GLN A 20 -9.99 6.56 -8.81
CA GLN A 20 -10.42 7.97 -8.87
C GLN A 20 -9.22 8.93 -8.87
N GLY A 21 -8.09 8.50 -8.34
CA GLY A 21 -6.85 9.25 -8.36
C GLY A 21 -5.74 8.49 -7.68
N GLU A 22 -4.72 8.12 -8.45
CA GLU A 22 -3.58 7.38 -7.90
C GLU A 22 -2.80 8.27 -6.92
N THR A 23 -2.71 7.82 -5.67
CA THR A 23 -2.06 8.51 -4.57
C THR A 23 -1.03 7.60 -3.90
N PRO A 24 0.06 8.18 -3.35
CA PRO A 24 1.02 7.41 -2.57
C PRO A 24 0.38 6.78 -1.34
N ASP A 25 -0.57 7.47 -0.68
CA ASP A 25 -1.30 6.94 0.47
C ASP A 25 -2.12 5.70 0.13
N GLY A 26 -2.83 5.70 -0.99
CA GLY A 26 -3.59 4.51 -1.42
C GLY A 26 -2.69 3.32 -1.73
N ASN A 27 -1.54 3.54 -2.39
CA ASN A 27 -0.56 2.49 -2.63
C ASN A 27 0.08 1.99 -1.31
N TYR A 28 0.33 2.88 -0.35
CA TYR A 28 0.82 2.50 0.97
C TYR A 28 -0.19 1.65 1.75
N ILE A 29 -1.49 2.01 1.70
CA ILE A 29 -2.56 1.24 2.34
C ILE A 29 -2.64 -0.16 1.71
N LEU A 30 -2.61 -0.27 0.38
CA LEU A 30 -2.56 -1.57 -0.30
C LEU A 30 -1.35 -2.39 0.16
N ALA A 31 -0.17 -1.79 0.21
CA ALA A 31 1.04 -2.45 0.66
C ALA A 31 0.88 -3.05 2.07
N ARG A 32 0.35 -2.24 3.01
CA ARG A 32 0.04 -2.66 4.39
C ARG A 32 -0.98 -3.80 4.45
N LEU A 33 -2.02 -3.74 3.63
CA LEU A 33 -3.06 -4.78 3.57
C LEU A 33 -2.49 -6.11 3.06
N HIS A 34 -1.68 -6.07 2.01
CA HIS A 34 -1.00 -7.25 1.47
C HIS A 34 -0.02 -7.84 2.48
N LEU A 35 0.72 -7.00 3.22
CA LEU A 35 1.61 -7.42 4.31
C LEU A 35 0.84 -8.18 5.40
N LYS A 36 -0.31 -7.63 5.83
CA LYS A 36 -1.20 -8.28 6.81
C LYS A 36 -1.81 -9.57 6.28
N SER A 37 -2.00 -9.69 4.96
CA SER A 37 -2.47 -10.90 4.31
C SER A 37 -1.37 -11.96 4.14
N GLY A 38 -0.12 -11.69 4.52
CA GLY A 38 1.02 -12.57 4.32
C GLY A 38 1.66 -12.48 2.93
N ASN A 39 1.15 -11.63 2.05
CA ASN A 39 1.64 -11.41 0.69
C ASN A 39 2.72 -10.31 0.67
N LYS A 40 3.92 -10.65 1.17
CA LYS A 40 5.07 -9.72 1.22
C LYS A 40 5.50 -9.21 -0.16
N GLU A 41 5.39 -10.04 -1.20
CA GLU A 41 5.79 -9.69 -2.56
C GLU A 41 4.93 -8.56 -3.13
N ALA A 42 3.60 -8.70 -3.01
CA ALA A 42 2.67 -7.64 -3.37
C ALA A 42 2.87 -6.41 -2.48
N ALA A 43 3.08 -6.59 -1.17
CA ALA A 43 3.34 -5.47 -0.26
C ALA A 43 4.56 -4.65 -0.69
N LYS A 44 5.67 -5.30 -1.07
CA LYS A 44 6.89 -4.65 -1.55
C LYS A 44 6.65 -3.89 -2.85
N LYS A 45 5.88 -4.46 -3.78
CA LYS A 45 5.52 -3.81 -5.06
C LYS A 45 4.74 -2.51 -4.82
N TYR A 46 3.67 -2.57 -4.02
CA TYR A 46 2.86 -1.40 -3.72
C TYR A 46 3.61 -0.37 -2.85
N ALA A 47 4.44 -0.81 -1.90
CA ALA A 47 5.27 0.10 -1.11
C ALA A 47 6.26 0.85 -2.01
N THR A 48 6.87 0.16 -2.98
CA THR A 48 7.77 0.78 -3.96
C THR A 48 7.03 1.81 -4.81
N GLN A 49 5.81 1.49 -5.28
CA GLN A 49 4.99 2.47 -6.00
C GLN A 49 4.61 3.67 -5.14
N ALA A 50 4.27 3.45 -3.86
CA ALA A 50 3.96 4.52 -2.93
C ALA A 50 5.15 5.47 -2.73
N VAL A 51 6.36 4.92 -2.54
CA VAL A 51 7.60 5.72 -2.45
C VAL A 51 7.84 6.51 -3.73
N LYS A 52 7.67 5.85 -4.89
CA LYS A 52 7.87 6.49 -6.19
C LYS A 52 6.91 7.66 -6.39
N LEU A 53 5.61 7.45 -6.17
CA LEU A 53 4.58 8.48 -6.28
C LEU A 53 4.78 9.62 -5.28
N ALA A 54 5.18 9.31 -4.05
CA ALA A 54 5.46 10.33 -3.05
C ALA A 54 6.62 11.24 -3.52
N LYS A 55 7.72 10.64 -3.99
CA LYS A 55 8.87 11.37 -4.54
C LYS A 55 8.50 12.18 -5.79
N GLU A 56 7.74 11.60 -6.71
CA GLU A 56 7.28 12.27 -7.94
C GLU A 56 6.36 13.47 -7.64
N LYS A 57 5.54 13.38 -6.58
CA LYS A 57 4.65 14.45 -6.15
C LYS A 57 5.27 15.42 -5.14
N GLY A 58 6.55 15.24 -4.78
CA GLY A 58 7.23 16.05 -3.76
C GLY A 58 6.65 15.90 -2.36
N MET A 59 5.98 14.79 -2.08
CA MET A 59 5.43 14.44 -0.76
C MET A 59 6.44 13.67 0.09
N ASP A 60 6.19 13.59 1.40
CA ASP A 60 7.00 12.79 2.31
C ASP A 60 6.89 11.30 1.96
N ALA A 61 8.03 10.70 1.61
CA ALA A 61 8.13 9.26 1.31
C ALA A 61 8.60 8.44 2.52
N SER A 62 8.84 9.07 3.68
CA SER A 62 9.42 8.40 4.85
C SER A 62 8.56 7.24 5.35
N VAL A 63 7.23 7.38 5.27
CA VAL A 63 6.27 6.35 5.68
C VAL A 63 6.30 5.12 4.76
N PRO A 64 6.11 5.23 3.43
CA PRO A 64 6.22 4.08 2.54
C PRO A 64 7.64 3.52 2.43
N GLU A 65 8.69 4.33 2.66
CA GLU A 65 10.08 3.84 2.72
C GLU A 65 10.32 2.94 3.94
N LYS A 66 9.79 3.31 5.12
CA LYS A 66 9.81 2.44 6.30
C LYS A 66 9.08 1.13 6.04
N LEU A 67 7.91 1.19 5.43
CA LEU A 67 7.17 -0.03 5.09
C LEU A 67 7.95 -0.91 4.12
N LEU A 68 8.59 -0.31 3.12
CA LEU A 68 9.43 -1.04 2.16
C LEU A 68 10.58 -1.77 2.87
N LEU A 69 11.18 -1.17 3.89
CA LEU A 69 12.19 -1.80 4.75
C LEU A 69 11.61 -2.99 5.55
N GLU A 70 10.38 -2.89 6.05
CA GLU A 70 9.71 -3.99 6.77
C GLU A 70 9.30 -5.15 5.83
N THR A 71 9.12 -4.87 4.53
CA THR A 71 8.85 -5.88 3.50
C THR A 71 10.09 -6.51 2.87
N LYS A 72 11.29 -6.07 3.27
CA LYS A 72 12.56 -6.42 2.62
C LYS A 72 12.99 -7.85 2.93
#